data_AF-A0A0Q5LK42-F1
#
_entry.id   AF-A0A0Q5LK42-F1
#
_cell.length_a   1.000
_cell.length_b   1.000
_cell.length_c   1.000
_cell.angle_alpha   90.00
_cell.angle_beta   90.00
_cell.angle_gamma   90.00
#
_symmetry.space_group_name_H-M   'P 1'
#
loop_
_entity.id
_entity.type
_entity.pdbx_description
1 polymer ?
#
loop_
_entity_poly.entity_id
_entity_poly.type
_entity_poly.pdbx_seq_one_letter_code
_entity_poly.pdbx_strand_id
1 'polypeptide(L)'
;MYNDYYDNGAAIAGLFVVFLISLLFALAFYVISSIFLMKIFEKAGVQGKWRAWVPVYNTMIFAKLGDISPWVVLIGIGLSFIPYLNFLTGIALAVVLALAAWRVGLKLQKDAVWVVLFVLLSIVWYGINAFDKSRWNPNIVPAPWAGNSFLADSTVWDGVPVQPRPVAGPGYGAPQGYGAPQQGYAPPAPQGYTPPAQPGYAPPAQPAQPGYAPPAAPSSPAAPGVPPAAPSTPPTAPPAPPAAPPAAPQVPPTDPTQPPA
;
A
#
# COMPACT_ATOMS: atom_id res chain seq x y z
N MET A 1 -58.24 2.12 26.94
CA MET A 1 -57.44 3.32 27.27
C MET A 1 -56.40 3.07 28.36
N TYR A 2 -56.73 2.61 29.57
CA TYR A 2 -55.71 2.35 30.63
C TYR A 2 -54.83 1.13 30.33
N ASN A 3 -55.42 0.03 29.83
CA ASN A 3 -54.66 -1.16 29.41
C ASN A 3 -53.72 -0.88 28.23
N ASP A 4 -54.17 -0.10 27.23
CA ASP A 4 -53.34 0.25 26.08
C ASP A 4 -52.13 1.11 26.49
N TYR A 5 -52.26 1.97 27.50
CA TYR A 5 -51.15 2.79 27.99
C TYR A 5 -50.12 1.95 28.77
N TYR A 6 -50.58 1.01 29.60
CA TYR A 6 -49.69 0.11 30.35
C TYR A 6 -48.97 -0.89 29.42
N ASP A 7 -49.67 -1.40 28.42
CA ASP A 7 -49.11 -2.29 27.39
C ASP A 7 -48.07 -1.57 26.53
N ASN A 8 -48.37 -0.35 26.09
CA ASN A 8 -47.38 0.51 25.42
C ASN A 8 -46.18 0.85 26.31
N GLY A 9 -46.39 1.08 27.61
CA GLY A 9 -45.32 1.34 28.58
C GLY A 9 -44.39 0.15 28.77
N ALA A 10 -44.95 -1.05 28.91
CA ALA A 10 -44.19 -2.30 29.00
C ALA A 10 -43.43 -2.60 27.70
N ALA A 11 -44.05 -2.38 26.53
CA ALA A 11 -43.41 -2.55 25.23
C ALA A 11 -42.24 -1.57 25.02
N ILE A 12 -42.41 -0.29 25.37
CA ILE A 12 -41.33 0.72 25.30
C ILE A 12 -40.18 0.36 26.24
N ALA A 13 -40.48 -0.07 27.48
CA ALA A 13 -39.46 -0.52 28.42
C ALA A 13 -38.70 -1.76 27.90
N GLY A 14 -39.41 -2.71 27.30
CA GLY A 14 -38.80 -3.87 26.64
C GLY A 14 -37.87 -3.49 25.49
N LEU A 15 -38.31 -2.61 24.58
CA LEU A 15 -37.48 -2.10 23.49
C LEU A 15 -36.25 -1.34 23.99
N PHE A 16 -36.39 -0.57 25.08
CA PHE A 16 -35.28 0.12 25.71
C PHE A 16 -34.25 -0.89 26.25
N VAL A 17 -34.66 -1.92 26.98
CA VAL A 17 -33.75 -2.97 27.46
C VAL A 17 -33.00 -3.65 26.30
N VAL A 18 -33.71 -4.01 25.22
CA VAL A 18 -33.09 -4.58 24.02
C VAL A 18 -32.08 -3.62 23.42
N PHE A 19 -32.43 -2.34 23.27
CA PHE A 19 -31.52 -1.30 22.78
C PHE A 19 -30.26 -1.18 23.64
N LEU A 20 -30.39 -1.19 24.97
CA LEU A 20 -29.25 -1.11 25.89
C LEU A 20 -28.32 -2.31 25.75
N ILE A 21 -28.89 -3.52 25.68
CA ILE A 21 -28.11 -4.75 25.47
C ILE A 21 -27.40 -4.69 24.11
N SER A 22 -28.10 -4.30 23.04
CA SER A 22 -27.51 -4.14 21.70
C SER A 22 -26.36 -3.12 21.69
N LEU A 23 -26.51 -2.00 22.41
CA LEU A 23 -25.48 -0.98 22.54
C LEU A 23 -24.24 -1.50 23.27
N LEU A 24 -24.41 -2.29 24.33
CA LEU A 24 -23.30 -2.94 25.04
C LEU A 24 -22.53 -3.90 24.13
N PHE A 25 -23.23 -4.74 23.36
CA PHE A 25 -22.58 -5.63 22.40
C PHE A 25 -21.87 -4.84 21.29
N ALA A 26 -22.50 -3.81 20.73
CA ALA A 26 -21.89 -2.97 19.70
C ALA A 26 -20.60 -2.32 20.20
N LEU A 27 -20.60 -1.80 21.44
CA LEU A 27 -19.41 -1.24 22.06
C LEU A 27 -18.32 -2.29 22.27
N ALA A 28 -18.68 -3.48 22.75
CA ALA A 28 -17.73 -4.58 22.93
C ALA A 28 -17.09 -5.00 21.61
N PHE A 29 -17.88 -5.20 20.55
CA PHE A 29 -17.38 -5.51 19.21
C PHE A 29 -16.46 -4.42 18.67
N TYR A 30 -16.82 -3.15 18.87
CA TYR A 30 -16.00 -2.03 18.44
C TYR A 30 -14.65 -1.98 19.16
N VAL A 31 -14.63 -2.15 20.49
CA VAL A 31 -13.39 -2.19 21.30
C VAL A 31 -12.50 -3.34 20.83
N ILE A 32 -13.06 -4.55 20.70
CA ILE A 32 -12.32 -5.74 20.27
C ILE A 32 -11.75 -5.54 18.86
N SER A 33 -12.58 -5.08 17.91
CA SER A 33 -12.15 -4.81 16.54
C SER A 33 -11.05 -3.75 16.48
N SER A 34 -11.15 -2.69 17.29
CA SER A 34 -10.14 -1.63 17.36
C SER A 34 -8.81 -2.17 17.86
N ILE A 35 -8.81 -3.02 18.90
CA ILE A 35 -7.60 -3.68 19.41
C ILE A 35 -6.97 -4.58 18.34
N PHE A 36 -7.77 -5.36 17.61
CA PHE A 36 -7.25 -6.21 16.54
C PHE A 36 -6.65 -5.39 15.39
N LEU A 37 -7.33 -4.30 14.99
CA LEU A 37 -6.82 -3.37 14.00
C LEU A 37 -5.53 -2.70 14.46
N MET A 38 -5.37 -2.33 15.73
CA MET A 38 -4.09 -1.80 16.25
C MET A 38 -2.95 -2.76 15.95
N LYS A 39 -3.15 -4.07 16.19
CA LYS A 39 -2.12 -5.08 15.93
C LYS A 39 -1.82 -5.26 14.44
N ILE A 40 -2.84 -5.24 13.59
CA ILE A 40 -2.66 -5.32 12.14
C ILE A 40 -1.92 -4.07 11.63
N PHE A 41 -2.28 -2.89 12.12
CA PHE A 41 -1.66 -1.61 11.77
C PHE A 41 -0.20 -1.54 12.23
N GLU A 42 0.09 -2.00 13.44
CA GLU A 42 1.46 -2.14 13.95
C GLU A 42 2.30 -3.06 13.04
N LYS A 43 1.75 -4.23 12.66
CA LYS A 43 2.43 -5.14 11.73
C LYS A 43 2.71 -4.48 10.38
N ALA A 44 1.76 -3.69 9.88
CA ALA A 44 1.88 -2.98 8.61
C ALA A 44 2.79 -1.73 8.68
N GLY A 45 3.29 -1.35 9.86
CA GLY A 45 4.16 -0.18 10.05
C GLY A 45 3.40 1.15 10.16
N VAL A 46 2.09 1.14 10.42
CA VAL A 46 1.31 2.36 10.66
C VAL A 46 1.69 2.94 12.02
N GLN A 47 2.05 4.21 12.02
CA GLN A 47 2.38 4.97 13.22
C GLN A 47 1.10 5.41 13.95
N GLY A 48 1.14 5.38 15.29
CA GLY A 48 0.04 5.85 16.13
C GLY A 48 -1.11 4.85 16.25
N LYS A 49 -1.20 4.17 17.39
CA LYS A 49 -2.24 3.14 17.62
C LYS A 49 -3.65 3.73 17.73
N TRP A 50 -3.77 5.01 18.10
CA TRP A 50 -5.05 5.73 18.19
C TRP A 50 -5.83 5.71 16.87
N ARG A 51 -5.12 5.58 15.73
CA ARG A 51 -5.72 5.55 14.40
C ARG A 51 -6.66 4.37 14.17
N ALA A 52 -6.47 3.26 14.89
CA ALA A 52 -7.36 2.12 14.86
C ALA A 52 -8.69 2.35 15.60
N TRP A 53 -8.71 3.30 16.54
CA TRP A 53 -9.90 3.65 17.31
C TRP A 53 -10.77 4.64 16.57
N VAL A 54 -10.22 5.59 15.83
CA VAL A 54 -11.04 6.62 15.18
C VAL A 54 -11.94 5.98 14.12
N PRO A 55 -13.28 6.02 14.30
CA PRO A 55 -14.22 5.46 13.33
C PRO A 55 -14.03 6.10 11.97
N VAL A 56 -14.39 5.39 10.90
CA VAL A 56 -14.17 5.77 9.49
C VAL A 56 -12.69 5.82 9.11
N TYR A 57 -11.86 6.57 9.84
CA TYR A 57 -10.44 6.72 9.59
C TYR A 57 -9.68 5.39 9.67
N ASN A 58 -10.01 4.53 10.65
CA ASN A 58 -9.46 3.18 10.73
C ASN A 58 -9.76 2.35 9.47
N THR A 59 -10.97 2.47 8.93
CA THR A 59 -11.43 1.75 7.75
C THR A 59 -10.77 2.29 6.49
N MET A 60 -10.56 3.61 6.43
CA MET A 60 -9.78 4.25 5.37
C MET A 60 -8.33 3.76 5.37
N ILE A 61 -7.65 3.70 6.53
CA ILE A 61 -6.29 3.15 6.63
C ILE A 61 -6.26 1.70 6.20
N PHE A 62 -7.20 0.89 6.66
CA PHE A 62 -7.31 -0.52 6.25
C PHE A 62 -7.43 -0.66 4.73
N ALA A 63 -8.22 0.20 4.08
CA ALA A 63 -8.31 0.26 2.62
C ALA A 63 -6.97 0.64 1.97
N LYS A 64 -6.24 1.64 2.49
CA LYS A 64 -4.90 2.00 1.96
C LYS A 64 -3.93 0.82 2.04
N LEU A 65 -3.89 0.15 3.19
CA LEU A 65 -3.08 -1.05 3.38
C LEU A 65 -3.49 -2.18 2.42
N GLY A 66 -4.74 -2.19 1.97
CA GLY A 66 -5.28 -3.08 0.94
C GLY A 66 -5.14 -2.59 -0.50
N ASP A 67 -4.28 -1.59 -0.78
CA ASP A 67 -4.09 -1.00 -2.12
C ASP A 67 -5.33 -0.26 -2.68
N ILE A 68 -6.26 0.14 -1.81
CA ILE A 68 -7.49 0.84 -2.18
C ILE A 68 -7.44 2.30 -1.73
N SER A 69 -7.89 3.21 -2.60
CA SER A 69 -8.04 4.63 -2.28
C SER A 69 -8.89 4.82 -1.02
N PRO A 70 -8.37 5.53 0.00
CA PRO A 70 -9.09 5.72 1.26
C PRO A 70 -10.38 6.54 1.06
N TRP A 71 -10.43 7.36 0.02
CA TRP A 71 -11.58 8.21 -0.29
C TRP A 71 -12.77 7.41 -0.82
N VAL A 72 -12.55 6.24 -1.43
CA VAL A 72 -13.64 5.36 -1.89
C VAL A 72 -14.48 4.89 -0.70
N VAL A 73 -13.83 4.57 0.44
CA VAL A 73 -14.52 4.22 1.69
C VAL A 73 -15.34 5.41 2.20
N LEU A 74 -14.75 6.61 2.23
CA LEU A 74 -15.45 7.80 2.72
C LEU A 74 -16.66 8.17 1.85
N ILE A 75 -16.51 8.11 0.52
CA ILE A 75 -17.62 8.32 -0.43
C ILE A 75 -18.71 7.27 -0.22
N GLY A 76 -18.34 5.99 -0.08
CA GLY A 76 -19.29 4.93 0.22
C GLY A 76 -20.06 5.17 1.52
N ILE A 77 -19.38 5.57 2.59
CA ILE A 77 -20.05 5.91 3.85
C ILE A 77 -20.95 7.14 3.67
N GLY A 78 -20.50 8.17 2.98
CA GLY A 78 -21.29 9.36 2.68
C GLY A 78 -22.57 9.06 1.90
N LEU A 79 -22.47 8.26 0.84
CA LEU A 79 -23.62 7.83 0.03
C LEU A 79 -24.59 6.94 0.81
N SER A 80 -24.12 6.24 1.86
CA SER A 80 -24.99 5.39 2.68
C SER A 80 -26.03 6.17 3.49
N PHE A 81 -25.82 7.48 3.69
CA PHE A 81 -26.80 8.36 4.34
C PHE A 81 -27.93 8.81 3.39
N ILE A 82 -27.81 8.56 2.09
CA ILE A 82 -28.86 8.86 1.12
C ILE A 82 -29.89 7.73 1.17
N PRO A 83 -31.17 8.02 1.52
CA PRO A 83 -32.22 7.02 1.49
C PRO A 83 -32.32 6.35 0.12
N TYR A 84 -32.72 5.08 0.09
CA TYR A 84 -32.82 4.24 -1.12
C TYR A 84 -31.48 3.86 -1.80
N LEU A 85 -30.43 4.68 -1.70
CA LEU A 85 -29.07 4.32 -2.15
C LEU A 85 -28.33 3.49 -1.10
N ASN A 86 -28.69 3.63 0.18
CA ASN A 86 -28.05 2.97 1.30
C ASN A 86 -27.79 1.46 1.11
N PHE A 87 -28.74 0.72 0.51
CA PHE A 87 -28.58 -0.71 0.24
C PHE A 87 -27.49 -1.00 -0.80
N LEU A 88 -27.57 -0.35 -1.97
CA LEU A 88 -26.58 -0.52 -3.05
C LEU A 88 -25.19 -0.07 -2.60
N THR A 89 -25.12 1.05 -1.89
CA THR A 89 -23.88 1.57 -1.34
C THR A 89 -23.32 0.65 -0.25
N GLY A 90 -24.17 0.05 0.59
CA GLY A 90 -23.75 -0.95 1.58
C GLY A 90 -23.08 -2.16 0.95
N ILE A 91 -23.65 -2.68 -0.14
CA ILE A 91 -23.05 -3.78 -0.93
C ILE A 91 -21.71 -3.34 -1.53
N ALA A 92 -21.68 -2.16 -2.17
CA ALA A 92 -20.45 -1.64 -2.77
C ALA A 92 -19.34 -1.48 -1.72
N LEU A 93 -19.66 -0.95 -0.53
CA LEU A 93 -18.70 -0.82 0.57
C LEU A 93 -18.23 -2.18 1.09
N ALA A 94 -19.13 -3.16 1.21
CA ALA A 94 -18.76 -4.52 1.60
C ALA A 94 -17.78 -5.16 0.60
N VAL A 95 -18.01 -4.97 -0.71
CA VAL A 95 -17.09 -5.44 -1.76
C VAL A 95 -15.74 -4.74 -1.65
N VAL A 96 -15.73 -3.41 -1.49
CA VAL A 96 -14.49 -2.63 -1.31
C VAL A 96 -13.69 -3.13 -0.09
N LEU A 97 -14.35 -3.38 1.04
CA LEU A 97 -13.69 -3.91 2.23
C LEU A 97 -13.21 -5.35 2.05
N ALA A 98 -13.94 -6.19 1.31
CA ALA A 98 -13.48 -7.52 0.96
C ALA A 98 -12.24 -7.48 0.06
N LEU A 99 -12.21 -6.59 -0.93
CA LEU A 99 -11.03 -6.37 -1.77
C LEU A 99 -9.83 -5.88 -0.93
N ALA A 100 -10.05 -4.95 0.00
CA ALA A 100 -9.02 -4.50 0.93
C ALA A 100 -8.52 -5.67 1.80
N ALA A 101 -9.43 -6.44 2.40
CA ALA A 101 -9.11 -7.58 3.26
C ALA A 101 -8.36 -8.68 2.51
N TRP A 102 -8.72 -8.95 1.25
CA TRP A 102 -7.97 -9.85 0.40
C TRP A 102 -6.52 -9.40 0.26
N ARG A 103 -6.28 -8.14 -0.08
CA ARG A 103 -4.93 -7.59 -0.28
C ARG A 103 -4.13 -7.52 1.02
N VAL A 104 -4.75 -7.07 2.12
CA VAL A 104 -4.14 -7.10 3.46
C VAL A 104 -3.81 -8.53 3.87
N GLY A 105 -4.68 -9.49 3.57
CA GLY A 105 -4.45 -10.92 3.80
C GLY A 105 -3.23 -11.45 3.04
N LEU A 106 -3.10 -11.14 1.75
CA LEU A 106 -1.91 -11.50 0.97
C LEU A 106 -0.62 -10.93 1.59
N LYS A 107 -0.66 -9.68 2.06
CA LYS A 107 0.48 -9.03 2.74
C LYS A 107 0.77 -9.64 4.11
N LEU A 108 -0.24 -10.23 4.76
CA LEU A 108 -0.09 -11.05 5.97
C LEU A 108 0.14 -12.53 5.65
N GLN A 109 0.60 -12.85 4.44
CA GLN A 109 0.96 -14.20 4.01
C GLN A 109 -0.22 -15.19 4.07
N LYS A 110 -1.44 -14.71 3.81
CA LYS A 110 -2.66 -15.53 3.69
C LYS A 110 -3.02 -15.75 2.23
N ASP A 111 -3.62 -16.90 1.94
CA ASP A 111 -4.15 -17.19 0.61
C ASP A 111 -5.39 -16.36 0.29
N ALA A 112 -5.67 -16.14 -1.01
CA ALA A 112 -6.81 -15.34 -1.46
C ALA A 112 -8.16 -15.81 -0.87
N VAL A 113 -8.34 -17.13 -0.69
CA VAL A 113 -9.58 -17.72 -0.17
C VAL A 113 -9.92 -17.25 1.25
N TRP A 114 -8.94 -16.75 2.01
CA TRP A 114 -9.18 -16.20 3.35
C TRP A 114 -10.13 -15.00 3.37
N VAL A 115 -10.33 -14.32 2.24
CA VAL A 115 -11.35 -13.26 2.14
C VAL A 115 -12.75 -13.78 2.44
N VAL A 116 -13.03 -15.07 2.18
CA VAL A 116 -14.33 -15.68 2.50
C VAL A 116 -14.58 -15.65 4.00
N LEU A 117 -13.55 -15.93 4.81
CA LEU A 117 -13.65 -15.81 6.27
C LEU A 117 -13.89 -14.37 6.70
N PHE A 118 -13.27 -13.39 6.02
CA PHE A 118 -13.55 -11.97 6.30
C PHE A 118 -15.02 -11.62 6.03
N VAL A 119 -15.57 -12.05 4.90
CA VAL A 119 -16.96 -11.73 4.52
C VAL A 119 -17.97 -12.37 5.47
N LEU A 120 -17.75 -13.63 5.86
CA LEU A 120 -18.67 -14.35 6.75
C LEU A 120 -18.48 -13.99 8.22
N LEU A 121 -17.22 -13.82 8.66
CA LEU A 121 -16.80 -13.75 10.07
C LEU A 121 -15.61 -12.78 10.24
N SER A 122 -15.81 -11.51 9.86
CA SER A 122 -14.79 -10.46 9.84
C SER A 122 -14.03 -10.31 11.17
N ILE A 123 -14.73 -10.39 12.30
CA ILE A 123 -14.12 -10.28 13.64
C ILE A 123 -13.10 -11.40 13.90
N VAL A 124 -13.39 -12.62 13.47
CA VAL A 124 -12.49 -13.78 13.61
C VAL A 124 -11.30 -13.62 12.68
N TRP A 125 -11.54 -13.14 11.46
CA TRP A 125 -10.48 -12.81 10.52
C TRP A 125 -9.50 -11.78 11.10
N TYR A 126 -10.02 -10.70 11.71
CA TYR A 126 -9.19 -9.70 12.38
C TYR A 126 -8.39 -10.28 13.54
N GLY A 127 -9.03 -11.09 14.41
CA GLY A 127 -8.37 -11.68 15.56
C GLY A 127 -7.21 -12.60 15.17
N ILE A 128 -7.42 -13.47 14.17
CA ILE A 128 -6.36 -14.35 13.67
C ILE A 128 -5.20 -13.51 13.12
N ASN A 129 -5.48 -12.57 12.21
CA ASN A 129 -4.43 -11.76 11.59
C ASN A 129 -3.69 -10.83 12.57
N ALA A 130 -4.37 -10.38 13.62
CA ALA A 130 -3.80 -9.58 14.70
C ALA A 130 -2.73 -10.34 15.49
N PHE A 131 -2.99 -11.58 15.89
CA PHE A 131 -2.15 -12.31 16.85
C PHE A 131 -1.34 -13.46 16.26
N ASP A 132 -1.67 -13.93 15.06
CA ASP A 132 -0.88 -14.93 14.36
C ASP A 132 0.57 -14.46 14.12
N LYS A 133 1.48 -15.40 13.86
CA LYS A 133 2.91 -15.16 13.65
C LYS A 133 3.25 -14.55 12.28
N SER A 134 2.31 -14.49 11.36
CA SER A 134 2.47 -13.83 10.05
C SER A 134 3.13 -12.46 10.16
N ARG A 135 4.08 -12.22 9.25
CA ARG A 135 4.76 -10.95 9.10
C ARG A 135 4.19 -10.20 7.91
N TRP A 136 4.20 -8.88 8.02
CA TRP A 136 3.81 -8.03 6.91
C TRP A 136 4.86 -8.11 5.80
N ASN A 137 4.43 -8.53 4.61
CA ASN A 137 5.21 -8.52 3.40
C ASN A 137 4.59 -7.52 2.41
N PRO A 138 5.16 -6.32 2.24
CA PRO A 138 4.65 -5.35 1.28
C PRO A 138 4.93 -5.75 -0.17
N ASN A 139 5.90 -6.65 -0.41
CA ASN A 139 6.36 -7.06 -1.73
C ASN A 139 5.49 -8.19 -2.29
N ILE A 140 4.21 -7.89 -2.51
CA ILE A 140 3.29 -8.78 -3.23
C ILE A 140 3.03 -8.23 -4.62
N VAL A 141 2.58 -9.10 -5.53
CA VAL A 141 2.15 -8.69 -6.88
C VAL A 141 1.16 -7.53 -6.77
N PRO A 142 1.31 -6.44 -7.55
CA PRO A 142 0.42 -5.30 -7.50
C PRO A 142 -1.06 -5.69 -7.63
N ALA A 143 -1.94 -4.87 -7.06
CA ALA A 143 -3.37 -5.13 -7.14
C ALA A 143 -3.85 -5.08 -8.61
N PRO A 144 -4.85 -5.89 -9.00
CA PRO A 144 -5.40 -5.86 -10.36
C PRO A 144 -5.94 -4.49 -10.79
N TRP A 145 -6.35 -3.67 -9.82
CA TRP A 145 -6.85 -2.31 -10.05
C TRP A 145 -5.78 -1.22 -9.88
N ALA A 146 -4.49 -1.56 -9.77
CA ALA A 146 -3.43 -0.57 -9.56
C ALA A 146 -3.32 0.47 -10.68
N GLY A 147 -3.77 0.15 -11.90
CA GLY A 147 -3.88 1.09 -13.02
C GLY A 147 -5.17 1.91 -13.06
N ASN A 148 -6.12 1.69 -12.14
CA ASN A 148 -7.39 2.40 -12.11
C ASN A 148 -7.31 3.60 -11.15
N SER A 149 -7.38 4.82 -11.68
CA SER A 149 -7.34 6.06 -10.90
C SER A 149 -8.44 6.17 -9.82
N PHE A 150 -9.55 5.44 -9.96
CA PHE A 150 -10.63 5.46 -8.98
C PHE A 150 -10.35 4.58 -7.75
N LEU A 151 -9.97 3.31 -7.97
CA LEU A 151 -9.74 2.35 -6.88
C LEU A 151 -8.32 2.37 -6.34
N ALA A 152 -7.32 2.68 -7.17
CA ALA A 152 -5.92 2.65 -6.74
C ALA A 152 -5.66 3.74 -5.68
N ASP A 153 -4.95 3.37 -4.61
CA ASP A 153 -4.45 4.37 -3.67
C ASP A 153 -3.29 5.15 -4.31
N SER A 154 -3.52 6.43 -4.60
CA SER A 154 -2.51 7.39 -5.06
C SER A 154 -2.01 8.34 -3.97
N THR A 155 -2.52 8.21 -2.74
CA THR A 155 -2.38 9.23 -1.69
C THR A 155 -1.30 8.91 -0.67
N VAL A 156 -0.55 9.91 -0.22
CA VAL A 156 0.43 9.78 0.87
C VAL A 156 -0.18 10.34 2.15
N TRP A 157 -0.26 9.53 3.21
CA TRP A 157 -0.71 9.97 4.52
C TRP A 157 0.43 9.82 5.51
N ASP A 158 0.66 10.85 6.32
CA ASP A 158 1.74 10.84 7.30
C ASP A 158 1.64 9.63 8.24
N GLY A 159 2.76 8.96 8.48
CA GLY A 159 2.84 7.74 9.30
C GLY A 159 2.03 6.53 8.80
N VAL A 160 1.49 6.53 7.57
CA VAL A 160 0.86 5.36 6.96
C VAL A 160 1.74 4.90 5.78
N PRO A 161 2.31 3.68 5.81
CA PRO A 161 3.20 3.23 4.76
C PRO A 161 2.53 3.18 3.38
N VAL A 162 3.22 3.73 2.39
CA VAL A 162 2.81 3.65 0.98
C VAL A 162 3.05 2.23 0.49
N GLN A 163 2.05 1.66 -0.17
CA GLN A 163 2.15 0.31 -0.71
C GLN A 163 2.89 0.32 -2.06
N PRO A 164 3.71 -0.70 -2.38
CA PRO A 164 4.41 -0.76 -3.64
C PRO A 164 3.45 -0.67 -4.84
N ARG A 165 3.78 0.19 -5.79
CA ARG A 165 3.02 0.40 -7.03
C ARG A 165 3.81 -0.16 -8.21
N PRO A 166 3.14 -0.60 -9.29
CA PRO A 166 3.83 -0.85 -10.55
C PRO A 166 4.56 0.42 -10.97
N VAL A 167 5.86 0.31 -11.28
CA VAL A 167 6.57 1.42 -11.94
C VAL A 167 5.98 1.55 -13.33
N ALA A 168 5.31 2.67 -13.61
CA ALA A 168 4.83 2.95 -14.96
C ALA A 168 6.04 2.95 -15.90
N GLY A 169 6.00 2.13 -16.96
CA GLY A 169 6.95 2.25 -18.06
C GLY A 169 6.88 3.66 -18.67
N PRO A 170 7.90 4.10 -19.44
CA PRO A 170 7.95 5.44 -20.01
C PRO A 170 6.80 5.64 -21.00
N GLY A 171 5.68 6.18 -20.52
CA GLY A 171 4.48 6.40 -21.30
C GLY A 171 3.28 6.75 -20.41
N TYR A 172 2.84 8.00 -20.55
CA TYR A 172 1.68 8.66 -19.95
C TYR A 172 1.88 9.30 -18.56
N GLY A 173 1.77 10.62 -18.59
CA GLY A 173 2.18 11.56 -17.54
C GLY A 173 1.41 11.43 -16.23
N ALA A 174 2.18 11.47 -15.14
CA ALA A 174 1.66 11.66 -13.79
C ALA A 174 1.30 13.14 -13.56
N PRO A 175 0.21 13.47 -12.85
CA PRO A 175 -0.02 14.82 -12.36
C PRO A 175 0.99 15.15 -11.26
N GLN A 176 1.70 16.27 -11.41
CA GLN A 176 2.52 16.88 -10.36
C GLN A 176 1.64 17.29 -9.17
N GLY A 177 1.90 16.72 -8.00
CA GLY A 177 1.26 17.09 -6.74
C GLY A 177 2.16 16.77 -5.55
N TYR A 178 2.62 17.84 -4.89
CA TYR A 178 3.35 17.97 -3.61
C TYR A 178 4.30 16.84 -3.20
N GLY A 179 5.59 17.15 -3.32
CA GLY A 179 6.70 16.22 -3.14
C GLY A 179 6.99 15.76 -1.71
N ALA A 180 7.70 14.64 -1.68
CA ALA A 180 8.59 14.24 -0.58
C ALA A 180 9.76 13.45 -1.20
N PRO A 181 10.97 13.55 -0.65
CA PRO A 181 12.16 12.94 -1.24
C PRO A 181 12.09 11.41 -1.16
N GLN A 182 12.34 10.75 -2.27
CA GLN A 182 12.63 9.32 -2.29
C GLN A 182 13.93 9.08 -1.50
N GLN A 183 13.83 8.45 -0.34
CA GLN A 183 14.98 7.79 0.27
C GLN A 183 15.32 6.56 -0.57
N GLY A 184 16.13 6.80 -1.60
CA GLY A 184 16.72 5.75 -2.41
C GLY A 184 17.71 4.95 -1.57
N TYR A 185 17.33 3.72 -1.23
CA TYR A 185 18.31 2.71 -0.85
C TYR A 185 19.05 2.32 -2.14
N ALA A 186 20.22 2.89 -2.36
CA ALA A 186 21.13 2.44 -3.41
C ALA A 186 21.71 1.08 -2.98
N PRO A 187 21.47 -0.03 -3.72
CA PRO A 187 22.19 -1.26 -3.47
C PRO A 187 23.70 -1.02 -3.68
N PRO A 188 24.59 -1.53 -2.82
CA PRO A 188 26.02 -1.45 -3.04
C PRO A 188 26.39 -2.04 -4.41
N ALA A 189 27.18 -1.29 -5.18
CA ALA A 189 27.74 -1.80 -6.43
C ALA A 189 28.59 -3.05 -6.13
N PRO A 190 28.37 -4.18 -6.84
CA PRO A 190 29.28 -5.32 -6.75
C PRO A 190 30.66 -4.87 -7.25
N GLN A 191 31.64 -4.91 -6.35
CA GLN A 191 33.05 -4.77 -6.70
C GLN A 191 33.41 -5.85 -7.72
N GLY A 192 34.08 -5.43 -8.80
CA GLY A 192 34.40 -6.26 -9.94
C GLY A 192 35.15 -7.53 -9.54
N TYR A 193 34.47 -8.67 -9.68
CA TYR A 193 35.12 -9.95 -9.89
C TYR A 193 35.27 -10.14 -11.40
N THR A 194 36.50 -10.03 -11.90
CA THR A 194 36.86 -10.58 -13.21
C THR A 194 36.98 -12.10 -13.06
N PRO A 195 36.11 -12.91 -13.70
CA PRO A 195 36.30 -14.35 -13.69
C PRO A 195 37.57 -14.70 -14.48
N PRO A 196 38.42 -15.62 -14.00
CA PRO A 196 39.59 -16.07 -14.75
C PRO A 196 39.16 -16.77 -16.05
N ALA A 197 39.88 -16.50 -17.14
CA ALA A 197 39.65 -17.09 -18.45
C ALA A 197 39.70 -18.62 -18.36
N GLN A 198 38.59 -19.29 -18.64
CA GLN A 198 38.58 -20.75 -18.78
C GLN A 198 39.20 -21.14 -20.14
N PRO A 199 40.17 -22.07 -20.17
CA PRO A 199 40.64 -22.69 -21.40
C PRO A 199 39.48 -23.39 -22.10
N GLY A 200 39.36 -23.18 -23.41
CA GLY A 200 38.29 -23.74 -24.23
C GLY A 200 38.20 -25.26 -24.14
N TYR A 201 37.07 -25.74 -23.61
CA TYR A 201 36.69 -27.13 -23.71
C TYR A 201 36.01 -27.37 -25.05
N ALA A 202 36.69 -28.08 -25.95
CA ALA A 202 36.05 -28.69 -27.11
C ALA A 202 35.16 -29.86 -26.63
N PRO A 203 33.88 -29.95 -27.03
CA PRO A 203 33.05 -31.09 -26.70
C PRO A 203 33.57 -32.36 -27.39
N PRO A 204 33.56 -33.53 -26.73
CA PRO A 204 34.00 -34.78 -27.33
C PRO A 204 33.07 -35.23 -28.47
N ALA A 205 33.67 -35.78 -29.52
CA ALA A 205 32.96 -36.29 -30.70
C ALA A 205 31.99 -37.42 -30.31
N GLN A 206 30.72 -37.30 -30.70
CA GLN A 206 29.75 -38.38 -30.60
C GLN A 206 30.03 -39.46 -31.65
N PRO A 207 29.93 -40.76 -31.30
CA PRO A 207 30.06 -41.86 -32.26
C PRO A 207 28.93 -41.82 -33.32
N ALA A 208 29.30 -41.99 -34.59
CA ALA A 208 28.37 -41.99 -35.71
C ALA A 208 27.42 -43.21 -35.65
N GLN A 209 26.12 -42.97 -35.63
CA GLN A 209 25.11 -43.98 -35.99
C GLN A 209 24.77 -43.88 -37.48
N PRO A 210 24.75 -44.98 -38.25
CA PRO A 210 24.40 -44.93 -39.66
C PRO A 210 22.87 -44.84 -39.83
N GLY A 211 22.40 -43.85 -40.60
CA GLY A 211 21.12 -44.01 -41.31
C GLY A 211 20.01 -42.97 -41.14
N TYR A 212 20.27 -41.75 -40.67
CA TYR A 212 19.28 -40.66 -40.75
C TYR A 212 19.92 -39.36 -41.24
N ALA A 213 19.51 -38.88 -42.41
CA ALA A 213 19.83 -37.54 -42.91
C ALA A 213 18.74 -36.57 -42.41
N PRO A 214 19.05 -35.59 -41.55
CA PRO A 214 18.11 -34.53 -41.23
C PRO A 214 17.97 -33.54 -42.41
N PRO A 215 16.80 -32.90 -42.61
CA PRO A 215 16.60 -31.94 -43.69
C PRO A 215 17.52 -30.72 -43.57
N ALA A 216 17.89 -30.13 -44.71
CA ALA A 216 18.69 -28.91 -44.77
C ALA A 216 18.05 -27.76 -43.98
N ALA A 217 18.84 -27.10 -43.13
CA ALA A 217 18.42 -25.93 -42.39
C ALA A 217 18.15 -24.73 -43.33
N PRO A 218 17.14 -23.89 -43.07
CA PRO A 218 16.92 -22.66 -43.82
C PRO A 218 18.08 -21.68 -43.63
N SER A 219 18.62 -21.14 -44.72
CA SER A 219 19.59 -20.04 -44.70
C SER A 219 18.95 -18.79 -44.09
N SER A 220 19.53 -18.30 -42.98
CA SER A 220 19.13 -17.03 -42.36
C SER A 220 19.54 -15.85 -43.26
N PRO A 221 18.68 -14.83 -43.47
CA PRO A 221 19.07 -13.60 -44.14
C PRO A 221 20.13 -12.84 -43.33
N ALA A 222 21.12 -12.29 -44.02
CA ALA A 222 22.15 -11.44 -43.42
C ALA A 222 21.52 -10.24 -42.68
N ALA A 223 21.96 -9.99 -41.45
CA ALA A 223 21.60 -8.82 -40.67
C ALA A 223 22.06 -7.52 -41.39
N PRO A 224 21.25 -6.46 -41.42
CA PRO A 224 21.68 -5.14 -41.90
C PRO A 224 22.85 -4.61 -41.08
N GLY A 225 23.86 -4.07 -41.76
CA GLY A 225 25.05 -3.48 -41.15
C GLY A 225 24.70 -2.32 -40.21
N VAL A 226 25.33 -2.30 -39.03
CA VAL A 226 25.23 -1.23 -38.03
C VAL A 226 25.93 0.02 -38.59
N PRO A 227 25.32 1.22 -38.57
CA PRO A 227 26.01 2.45 -38.96
C PRO A 227 27.15 2.78 -37.96
N PRO A 228 28.23 3.46 -38.40
CA PRO A 228 29.31 3.88 -37.50
C PRO A 228 28.79 4.78 -36.37
N ALA A 229 29.29 4.55 -35.16
CA ALA A 229 29.00 5.37 -33.99
C ALA A 229 29.47 6.84 -34.21
N ALA A 230 28.61 7.80 -33.84
CA ALA A 230 28.96 9.21 -33.82
C ALA A 230 30.06 9.50 -32.78
N PRO A 231 30.95 10.48 -33.00
CA PRO A 231 31.98 10.86 -32.02
C PRO A 231 31.35 11.34 -30.72
N SER A 232 31.78 10.76 -29.59
CA SER A 232 31.40 11.22 -28.26
C SER A 232 32.01 12.59 -27.97
N THR A 233 31.18 13.58 -27.63
CA THR A 233 31.64 14.85 -27.06
C THR A 233 32.10 14.61 -25.60
N PRO A 234 33.20 15.25 -25.16
CA PRO A 234 33.63 15.17 -23.76
C PRO A 234 32.57 15.76 -22.81
N PRO A 235 32.44 15.25 -21.58
CA PRO A 235 31.57 15.85 -20.58
C PRO A 235 32.00 17.29 -20.29
N THR A 236 31.07 18.24 -20.41
CA THR A 236 31.24 19.61 -19.91
C THR A 236 31.41 19.58 -18.40
N ALA A 237 32.45 20.23 -17.90
CA ALA A 237 32.70 20.38 -16.47
C ALA A 237 31.49 21.06 -15.78
N PRO A 238 31.13 20.64 -14.56
CA PRO A 238 30.09 21.31 -13.78
C PRO A 238 30.43 22.79 -13.56
N PRO A 239 29.45 23.72 -13.61
CA PRO A 239 29.67 25.11 -13.23
C PRO A 239 30.16 25.22 -11.79
N ALA A 240 31.09 26.13 -11.53
CA ALA A 240 31.60 26.41 -10.19
C ALA A 240 30.45 26.83 -9.24
N PRO A 241 30.49 26.43 -7.95
CA PRO A 241 29.46 26.83 -6.99
C PRO A 241 29.43 28.37 -6.81
N PRO A 242 28.25 28.97 -6.60
CA PRO A 242 28.12 30.40 -6.33
C PRO A 242 28.94 30.82 -5.10
N ALA A 243 29.57 31.99 -5.17
CA ALA A 243 30.30 32.58 -4.05
C ALA A 243 29.38 32.75 -2.82
N ALA A 244 29.94 32.45 -1.64
CA ALA A 244 29.22 32.57 -0.37
C ALA A 244 28.74 34.02 -0.13
N PRO A 245 27.56 34.23 0.50
CA PRO A 245 27.10 35.56 0.88
C PRO A 245 28.06 36.21 1.89
N PRO A 246 28.19 37.55 1.92
CA PRO A 246 28.98 38.24 2.93
C PRO A 246 28.47 37.92 4.34
N ALA A 247 29.40 37.70 5.28
CA ALA A 247 29.08 37.46 6.67
C ALA A 247 28.25 38.62 7.26
N ALA A 248 27.19 38.28 7.99
CA ALA A 248 26.38 39.26 8.71
C ALA A 248 27.20 40.01 9.77
N PRO A 249 26.92 41.30 10.04
CA PRO A 249 27.62 42.06 11.08
C PRO A 249 27.46 41.40 12.45
N GLN A 250 28.56 41.22 13.17
CA GLN A 250 28.55 40.72 14.54
C GLN A 250 27.85 41.75 15.45
N VAL A 251 26.82 41.31 16.16
CA VAL A 251 26.15 42.12 17.20
C VAL A 251 27.08 42.17 18.42
N PRO A 252 27.37 43.35 18.99
CA PRO A 252 28.18 43.46 20.21
C PRO A 252 27.44 42.81 21.40
N PRO A 253 28.18 42.25 22.38
CA PRO A 253 27.56 41.70 23.57
C PRO A 253 26.85 42.81 24.37
N THR A 254 25.60 42.53 24.72
CA THR A 254 24.77 43.36 25.62
C THR A 254 25.38 43.41 27.02
N ASP A 255 25.61 44.61 27.52
CA ASP A 255 26.04 44.93 28.89
C ASP A 255 24.93 44.54 29.89
N PRO A 256 25.20 43.70 30.92
CA PRO A 256 24.20 43.19 31.86
C PRO A 256 23.72 44.22 32.91
N THR A 257 23.97 45.52 32.76
CA THR A 257 23.72 46.51 33.82
C THR A 257 22.56 47.51 33.58
N GLN A 258 21.72 47.33 32.55
CA GLN A 258 20.60 48.26 32.32
C GLN A 258 19.30 47.82 33.04
N PRO A 259 18.72 48.63 33.95
CA PRO A 259 17.45 48.31 34.62
C PRO A 259 16.24 48.61 33.71
N PRO A 260 15.12 47.88 33.87
CA PRO A 260 13.96 47.96 32.99
C PRO A 260 13.16 49.25 33.18
N ALA A 261 12.60 49.75 32.07
CA ALA A 261 11.55 50.78 32.03
C ALA A 261 10.17 50.12 31.87
#